data_AF-A0A3D3PEP2-F1
#
_entry.id   AF-A0A3D3PEP2-F1
#
_cell.length_a   1.000
_cell.length_b   1.000
_cell.length_c   1.000
_cell.angle_alpha   90.00
_cell.angle_beta   90.00
_cell.angle_gamma   90.00
#
_symmetry.space_group_name_H-M   'P 1'
#
loop_
_entity.id
_entity.type
_entity.pdbx_description
1 polymer ?
#
loop_
_entity_poly.entity_id
_entity_poly.type
_entity_poly.pdbx_seq_one_letter_code
_entity_poly.pdbx_strand_id
1 'polypeptide(L)'
;FQVVIDMPEGTTLEKTQAVTKDIGAYISGQALVENYQSYIGTSAPISFNGLVRHYDLRKGDNIADIQVNLVDKKDRSLQSHAIAREMRKPIQEIAKKYHANVKIVEVP
;
A
#
# COMPACT_ATOMS: atom_id res chain seq x y z
N PHE A 1 3.15 -3.34 7.04
CA PHE A 1 3.22 -3.96 5.69
C PHE A 1 3.11 -2.84 4.66
N GLN A 2 3.34 -3.12 3.39
CA GLN A 2 3.30 -2.12 2.33
C GLN A 2 2.27 -2.51 1.27
N VAL A 3 1.53 -1.52 0.77
CA VAL A 3 0.66 -1.65 -0.41
C VAL A 3 1.36 -0.96 -1.57
N VAL A 4 1.63 -1.72 -2.63
CA VAL A 4 2.27 -1.24 -3.85
C VAL A 4 1.22 -1.10 -4.93
N ILE A 5 1.11 0.08 -5.52
CA ILE A 5 0.13 0.44 -6.54
C ILE A 5 0.86 0.70 -7.86
N ASP A 6 0.47 -0.03 -8.89
CA ASP A 6 0.92 0.15 -10.27
C ASP A 6 -0.32 0.47 -11.14
N MET A 7 -0.41 1.70 -11.64
CA MET A 7 -1.45 2.12 -12.58
C MET A 7 -1.03 1.83 -14.02
N PRO A 8 -1.98 1.73 -14.98
CA PRO A 8 -1.67 1.64 -16.40
C PRO A 8 -0.71 2.76 -16.84
N GLU A 9 0.16 2.47 -17.79
CA GLU A 9 1.11 3.45 -18.34
C GLU A 9 0.38 4.69 -18.89
N GLY A 10 0.99 5.88 -18.71
CA GLY A 10 0.38 7.15 -19.07
C GLY A 10 -0.70 7.66 -18.11
N THR A 11 -0.97 6.95 -17.00
CA THR A 11 -1.84 7.46 -15.92
C THR A 11 -1.20 8.68 -15.26
N THR A 12 -2.00 9.73 -15.07
CA THR A 12 -1.54 10.97 -14.42
C THR A 12 -1.41 10.80 -12.91
N LEU A 13 -0.59 11.66 -12.30
CA LEU A 13 -0.33 11.65 -10.87
C LEU A 13 -1.63 11.80 -10.05
N GLU A 14 -2.58 12.61 -10.53
CA GLU A 14 -3.85 12.86 -9.85
C GLU A 14 -4.76 11.63 -9.83
N LYS A 15 -4.76 10.84 -10.92
CA LYS A 15 -5.51 9.56 -10.97
C LYS A 15 -4.88 8.53 -10.03
N THR A 16 -3.55 8.47 -10.01
CA THR A 16 -2.82 7.62 -9.06
C THR A 16 -3.08 8.07 -7.61
N GLN A 17 -3.14 9.37 -7.36
CA GLN A 17 -3.50 9.94 -6.07
C GLN A 17 -4.93 9.57 -5.68
N ALA A 18 -5.89 9.58 -6.61
CA ALA A 18 -7.28 9.21 -6.33
C ALA A 18 -7.40 7.77 -5.84
N VAL A 19 -6.82 6.79 -6.55
CA VAL A 19 -6.84 5.38 -6.10
C VAL A 19 -6.10 5.20 -4.78
N THR A 20 -4.96 5.88 -4.60
CA THR A 20 -4.16 5.81 -3.37
C THR A 20 -4.94 6.34 -2.17
N LYS A 21 -5.68 7.44 -2.37
CA LYS A 21 -6.53 8.06 -1.34
C LYS A 21 -7.68 7.14 -0.94
N ASP A 22 -8.36 6.51 -1.90
CA ASP A 22 -9.47 5.59 -1.60
C ASP A 22 -8.99 4.35 -0.84
N ILE A 23 -7.84 3.79 -1.25
CA ILE A 23 -7.21 2.68 -0.52
C ILE A 23 -6.80 3.14 0.89
N GLY A 24 -6.19 4.32 1.01
CA GLY A 24 -5.81 4.90 2.30
C GLY A 24 -7.00 5.13 3.23
N ALA A 25 -8.13 5.60 2.70
CA ALA A 25 -9.36 5.79 3.47
C ALA A 25 -9.95 4.47 3.99
N TYR A 26 -9.85 3.40 3.21
CA TYR A 26 -10.21 2.07 3.70
C TYR A 26 -9.27 1.58 4.80
N ILE A 27 -7.95 1.77 4.62
CA ILE A 27 -6.92 1.36 5.58
C ILE A 27 -7.08 2.10 6.91
N SER A 28 -7.34 3.41 6.89
CA SER A 28 -7.50 4.22 8.10
C SER A 28 -8.72 3.84 8.94
N GLY A 29 -9.73 3.21 8.33
CA GLY A 29 -10.90 2.70 9.03
C GLY A 29 -10.69 1.36 9.76
N GLN A 30 -9.52 0.73 9.63
CA GLN A 30 -9.24 -0.57 10.22
C GLN A 30 -8.73 -0.43 11.67
N ALA A 31 -9.36 -1.13 12.60
CA ALA A 31 -9.06 -0.99 14.04
C ALA A 31 -7.62 -1.35 14.44
N LEU A 32 -6.94 -2.19 13.65
CA LEU A 32 -5.57 -2.63 13.92
C LEU A 32 -4.51 -1.79 13.22
N VAL A 33 -4.91 -0.74 12.49
CA VAL A 33 -3.99 0.21 11.84
C VAL A 33 -3.74 1.37 12.79
N GLU A 34 -2.48 1.61 13.11
CA GLU A 34 -2.07 2.75 13.92
C GLU A 34 -1.97 4.01 13.05
N ASN A 35 -1.28 3.90 11.92
CA ASN A 35 -1.15 4.98 10.95
C ASN A 35 -0.74 4.43 9.58
N TYR A 36 -0.82 5.29 8.56
CA TYR A 36 -0.33 5.00 7.22
C TYR A 36 0.29 6.25 6.59
N GLN A 37 1.21 6.03 5.65
CA GLN A 37 1.83 7.08 4.86
C GLN A 37 1.78 6.70 3.39
N SER A 38 1.39 7.65 2.53
CA SER A 38 1.28 7.45 1.09
C SER A 38 2.38 8.21 0.36
N TYR A 39 2.99 7.54 -0.62
CA TYR A 39 4.02 8.07 -1.51
C TYR A 39 3.48 7.95 -2.93
N ILE A 40 3.20 9.08 -3.58
CA ILE A 40 2.55 9.12 -4.89
C ILE A 40 3.56 9.67 -5.89
N GLY A 41 3.74 8.99 -7.01
CA GLY A 41 4.77 9.34 -7.99
C GLY A 41 6.18 8.83 -7.65
N THR A 42 6.34 8.22 -6.47
CA THR A 42 7.62 7.81 -5.91
C THR A 42 7.47 6.61 -4.98
N SER A 43 8.56 5.88 -4.76
CA SER A 43 8.66 4.79 -3.80
C SER A 43 8.62 5.28 -2.34
N ALA A 44 8.15 4.41 -1.46
CA ALA A 44 8.33 4.56 -0.02
C ALA A 44 9.83 4.43 0.37
N PRO A 45 10.26 4.96 1.53
CA PRO A 45 11.60 4.78 2.05
C PRO A 45 12.03 3.31 2.07
N ILE A 46 13.32 3.08 1.85
CA ILE A 46 13.83 1.74 1.58
C ILE A 46 13.59 0.80 2.77
N SER A 47 12.86 -0.28 2.51
CA SER A 47 12.68 -1.41 3.44
C SER A 47 13.61 -2.56 3.07
N PHE A 48 13.76 -3.58 3.93
CA PHE A 48 14.56 -4.76 3.58
C PHE A 48 14.07 -5.44 2.30
N ASN A 49 12.75 -5.57 2.11
CA ASN A 49 12.19 -6.07 0.85
C ASN A 49 12.51 -5.11 -0.32
N GLY A 50 12.46 -3.80 -0.07
CA GLY A 50 12.84 -2.78 -1.04
C GLY A 50 14.30 -2.87 -1.50
N LEU A 51 15.23 -3.19 -0.60
CA LEU A 51 16.64 -3.45 -0.91
C LEU A 51 16.79 -4.65 -1.86
N VAL A 52 16.13 -5.77 -1.56
CA VAL A 52 16.23 -7.01 -2.36
C VAL A 52 15.57 -6.86 -3.73
N ARG A 53 14.53 -6.02 -3.85
CA ARG A 53 13.75 -5.82 -5.08
C ARG A 53 14.06 -4.53 -5.83
N HIS A 54 15.04 -3.75 -5.38
CA HIS A 54 15.38 -2.42 -5.92
C HIS A 54 14.18 -1.48 -6.09
N TYR A 55 13.27 -1.47 -5.09
CA TYR A 55 12.06 -0.63 -5.13
C TYR A 55 12.35 0.86 -4.96
N ASP A 56 13.51 1.23 -4.43
CA ASP A 56 14.02 2.58 -4.37
C ASP A 56 14.05 3.26 -5.76
N LEU A 57 14.25 2.49 -6.83
CA LEU A 57 14.28 3.00 -8.20
C LEU A 57 12.90 3.29 -8.79
N ARG A 58 11.80 2.94 -8.11
CA ARG A 58 10.43 3.18 -8.61
C ARG A 58 10.10 4.67 -8.50
N LYS A 59 9.90 5.30 -9.67
CA LYS A 59 9.45 6.68 -9.82
C LYS A 59 8.58 6.80 -11.08
N GLY A 60 7.53 7.60 -11.02
CA GLY A 60 6.65 7.87 -12.16
C GLY A 60 5.21 8.16 -11.76
N ASP A 61 4.50 8.95 -12.55
CA ASP A 61 3.15 9.43 -12.22
C ASP A 61 2.11 8.32 -12.03
N ASN A 62 2.36 7.14 -12.62
CA ASN A 62 1.50 5.97 -12.58
C ASN A 62 1.82 4.99 -11.44
N ILE A 63 2.65 5.37 -10.46
CA ILE A 63 2.98 4.50 -9.32
C ILE A 63 2.72 5.17 -7.98
N ALA A 64 2.40 4.36 -6.97
CA ALA A 64 2.34 4.81 -5.60
C ALA A 64 2.62 3.66 -4.63
N ASP A 65 3.04 4.02 -3.42
CA ASP A 65 3.21 3.11 -2.31
C ASP A 65 2.45 3.63 -1.08
N ILE A 66 1.90 2.71 -0.27
CA ILE A 66 1.33 3.02 1.04
C ILE A 66 2.04 2.17 2.08
N GLN A 67 2.78 2.83 2.98
CA GLN A 67 3.33 2.19 4.17
C GLN A 67 2.23 2.15 5.24
N VAL A 68 1.96 0.96 5.79
CA VAL A 68 0.94 0.75 6.82
C VAL A 68 1.60 0.22 8.08
N ASN A 69 1.42 0.96 9.17
CA ASN A 69 1.88 0.57 10.49
C ASN A 69 0.68 0.07 11.30
N LEU A 70 0.83 -1.11 11.87
CA LEU A 70 -0.18 -1.76 12.70
C LEU A 70 0.10 -1.46 14.16
N VAL A 71 -0.93 -1.54 14.99
CA VAL A 71 -0.77 -1.46 16.45
C VAL A 71 0.25 -2.50 16.95
N ASP A 72 0.88 -2.21 18.09
CA ASP A 72 1.93 -3.06 18.66
C ASP A 72 1.44 -4.51 18.79
N LYS A 73 2.35 -5.46 18.53
CA LYS A 73 2.06 -6.89 18.59
C LYS A 73 1.54 -7.33 19.97
N LYS A 74 1.87 -6.61 21.05
CA LYS A 74 1.37 -6.89 22.40
C LYS A 74 -0.10 -6.51 22.58
N ASP A 75 -0.57 -5.54 21.81
CA ASP A 75 -1.93 -5.01 21.90
C ASP A 75 -2.91 -5.70 20.94
N ARG A 76 -2.45 -6.75 20.22
CA ARG A 76 -3.27 -7.53 19.29
C ARG A 76 -2.92 -9.02 19.32
N SER A 77 -3.91 -9.86 19.12
CA SER A 77 -3.73 -11.33 19.03
C SER A 77 -3.39 -11.79 17.60
N LEU A 78 -3.81 -11.06 16.58
CA LEU A 78 -3.59 -11.40 15.18
C LEU A 78 -2.16 -11.08 14.73
N GLN A 79 -1.56 -11.97 13.95
CA GLN A 79 -0.25 -11.75 13.31
C GLN A 79 -0.36 -10.77 12.15
N SER A 80 0.73 -10.05 11.85
CA SER A 80 0.77 -9.06 10.75
C SER A 80 0.39 -9.68 9.39
N HIS A 81 0.83 -10.91 9.14
CA HIS A 81 0.49 -11.69 7.94
C HIS A 81 -1.03 -11.90 7.79
N ALA A 82 -1.72 -12.26 8.88
CA ALA A 82 -3.16 -12.50 8.86
C ALA A 82 -3.92 -11.21 8.51
N ILE A 83 -3.54 -10.10 9.14
CA ILE A 83 -4.15 -8.78 8.91
C ILE A 83 -3.92 -8.33 7.46
N ALA A 84 -2.68 -8.45 6.95
CA ALA A 84 -2.35 -8.11 5.57
C ALA A 84 -3.13 -8.97 4.55
N ARG A 85 -3.34 -10.26 4.86
CA ARG A 85 -4.13 -11.17 4.03
C ARG A 85 -5.61 -10.79 4.01
N GLU A 86 -6.20 -10.42 5.15
CA GLU A 86 -7.59 -9.98 5.25
C GLU A 86 -7.83 -8.69 4.47
N MET A 87 -6.90 -7.74 4.53
CA MET A 87 -6.99 -6.48 3.81
C MET A 87 -6.82 -6.62 2.29
N ARG A 88 -6.27 -7.74 1.80
CA ARG A 88 -5.98 -7.94 0.37
C ARG A 88 -7.22 -7.84 -0.50
N LYS A 89 -8.30 -8.54 -0.14
CA LYS A 89 -9.51 -8.60 -0.99
C LYS A 89 -10.20 -7.23 -1.10
N PRO A 90 -10.49 -6.51 0.00
CA PRO A 90 -11.10 -5.18 -0.09
C PRO A 90 -10.23 -4.16 -0.83
N ILE A 91 -8.91 -4.17 -0.62
CA ILE A 91 -7.98 -3.28 -1.34
C ILE A 91 -8.02 -3.57 -2.85
N GLN A 92 -8.05 -4.85 -3.24
CA GLN A 92 -8.18 -5.22 -4.65
C GLN A 92 -9.53 -4.81 -5.25
N GLU A 93 -10.62 -4.85 -4.48
CA GLU A 93 -11.94 -4.38 -4.94
C GLU A 93 -11.96 -2.87 -5.20
N ILE A 94 -11.27 -2.09 -4.37
CA ILE A 94 -11.07 -0.65 -4.60
C ILE A 94 -10.21 -0.44 -5.86
N ALA A 95 -9.07 -1.10 -5.94
CA ALA A 95 -8.12 -1.00 -7.06
C ALA A 95 -8.76 -1.31 -8.42
N LYS A 96 -9.63 -2.31 -8.48
CA LYS A 96 -10.35 -2.71 -9.71
C LYS A 96 -11.18 -1.58 -10.31
N LYS A 97 -11.74 -0.68 -9.50
CA LYS A 97 -12.51 0.48 -9.98
C LYS A 97 -11.65 1.46 -10.80
N TYR A 98 -10.35 1.42 -10.59
CA TYR A 98 -9.35 2.29 -11.20
C TYR A 98 -8.48 1.59 -12.25
N HIS A 99 -8.73 0.30 -12.51
CA HIS A 99 -7.83 -0.56 -13.30
C HIS A 99 -6.39 -0.61 -12.76
N ALA A 100 -6.24 -0.42 -11.44
CA ALA A 100 -4.95 -0.45 -10.77
C ALA A 100 -4.52 -1.89 -10.47
N ASN A 101 -3.24 -2.19 -10.68
CA ASN A 101 -2.62 -3.42 -10.21
C ASN A 101 -2.03 -3.18 -8.81
N VAL A 102 -2.60 -3.83 -7.79
CA VAL A 102 -2.20 -3.60 -6.39
C VAL A 102 -1.66 -4.87 -5.75
N LYS A 103 -0.52 -4.74 -5.10
CA LYS A 103 0.20 -5.82 -4.41
C LYS A 103 0.35 -5.46 -2.94
N ILE A 104 0.18 -6.45 -2.06
CA ILE A 104 0.48 -6.31 -0.63
C ILE A 104 1.76 -7.07 -0.34
N VAL A 105 2.73 -6.34 0.18
CA VAL A 105 4.09 -6.79 0.49
C VAL A 105 4.27 -6.76 2.00
N GLU A 106 4.70 -7.88 2.55
CA GLU A 106 5.03 -7.96 3.97
C GLU A 106 6.44 -7.44 4.19
N VAL A 107 6.57 -6.59 5.21
CA VAL A 107 7.85 -6.16 5.74
C VAL A 107 8.02 -6.96 7.04
N PRO A 108 9.13 -7.71 7.21
CA PRO A 108 9.36 -8.54 8.40
C PRO A 108 9.42 -7.72 9.68
#